data_AF-A0A2W5R1L9-F1
#
_entry.id   AF-A0A2W5R1L9-F1
#
_cell.length_a   1.000
_cell.length_b   1.000
_cell.length_c   1.000
_cell.angle_alpha   90.00
_cell.angle_beta   90.00
_cell.angle_gamma   90.00
#
_symmetry.space_group_name_H-M   'P 1'
#
loop_
_entity.id
_entity.type
_entity.pdbx_description
1 polymer ?
#
loop_
_entity_poly.entity_id
_entity_poly.type
_entity_poly.pdbx_seq_one_letter_code
_entity_poly.pdbx_strand_id
1 'polypeptide(L)' 'MFDDPDAAYHAARARSEAVRAIAATSASAAAIHQELCMRYSGRVIAALILGAVERWRTE' A
#
# COMPACT_ATOMS: atom_id res chain seq x y z
N MET A 1 -6.04 -5.33 -19.53
CA MET A 1 -6.44 -4.52 -18.36
C MET A 1 -5.49 -4.91 -17.24
N PHE A 2 -4.49 -4.08 -16.97
CA PHE A 2 -3.36 -4.37 -16.07
C PHE A 2 -3.58 -3.76 -14.67
N ASP A 3 -4.84 -3.62 -14.26
CA ASP A 3 -5.17 -3.30 -12.87
C ASP A 3 -5.08 -4.61 -12.09
N ASP A 4 -4.00 -4.78 -11.32
CA ASP A 4 -4.01 -5.70 -10.21
C ASP A 4 -5.18 -5.29 -9.29
N PRO A 5 -6.26 -6.07 -9.18
CA PRO A 5 -7.43 -5.70 -8.38
C PRO A 5 -7.06 -5.49 -6.91
N ASP A 6 -5.96 -6.10 -6.45
CA ASP A 6 -5.46 -5.95 -5.09
C ASP A 6 -4.66 -4.65 -4.91
N ALA A 7 -4.14 -4.02 -5.97
CA ALA A 7 -3.38 -2.77 -5.87
C ALA A 7 -4.26 -1.60 -5.38
N ALA A 8 -5.47 -1.47 -5.93
CA ALA A 8 -6.44 -0.47 -5.48
C ALA A 8 -6.86 -0.70 -4.02
N TYR A 9 -7.09 -1.97 -3.64
CA TYR A 9 -7.37 -2.36 -2.26
C TYR A 9 -6.20 -2.02 -1.33
N HIS A 10 -4.98 -2.38 -1.69
CA HIS A 10 -3.78 -2.09 -0.89
C HIS A 10 -3.53 -0.60 -0.74
N ALA A 11 -3.76 0.21 -1.78
CA ALA A 11 -3.66 1.66 -1.69
C ALA A 11 -4.70 2.24 -0.72
N ALA A 12 -5.96 1.79 -0.80
CA ALA A 12 -7.01 2.20 0.12
C ALA A 12 -6.68 1.82 1.58
N ARG A 13 -6.21 0.58 1.79
CA ARG A 13 -5.78 0.11 3.11
C ARG A 13 -4.61 0.90 3.66
N ALA A 14 -3.56 1.14 2.86
CA ALA A 14 -2.42 1.95 3.26
C ALA A 14 -2.86 3.33 3.76
N ARG A 15 -3.74 3.99 2.99
CA ARG A 15 -4.31 5.29 3.38
C ARG A 15 -5.08 5.22 4.70
N SER A 16 -5.97 4.23 4.86
CA SER A 16 -6.75 4.09 6.09
C SER A 16 -5.86 3.85 7.31
N GLU A 17 -4.84 3.00 7.19
CA GLU A 17 -3.91 2.73 8.29
C GLU A 17 -3.03 3.95 8.60
N ALA A 18 -2.61 4.73 7.60
CA ALA A 18 -1.92 6.00 7.83
C ALA A 18 -2.78 7.00 8.64
N VAL A 19 -4.06 7.16 8.28
CA VAL A 19 -4.98 8.04 9.00
C VAL A 19 -5.17 7.56 10.44
N ARG A 20 -5.32 6.24 10.65
CA ARG A 20 -5.45 5.66 11.99
C ARG A 20 -4.19 5.84 12.84
N ALA A 21 -3.01 5.71 12.24
CA ALA A 21 -1.74 5.97 12.92
C ALA A 21 -1.65 7.42 13.41
N ILE A 22 -2.01 8.39 12.56
CA ILE A 22 -1.99 9.83 12.88
C ILE A 22 -3.02 10.15 13.98
N ALA A 23 -4.19 9.53 13.92
CA ALA A 23 -5.27 9.77 14.88
C ALA A 23 -5.12 8.99 16.20
N ALA A 24 -4.18 8.05 16.28
CA ALA A 24 -4.03 7.20 17.45
C ALA A 24 -3.61 8.00 18.68
N THR A 25 -4.32 7.81 19.78
CA THR A 25 -4.01 8.43 21.07
C THR A 25 -3.04 7.60 21.92
N SER A 26 -2.73 6.38 21.47
CA SER A 26 -1.78 5.47 22.09
C SER A 26 -0.58 5.22 21.16
N ALA A 27 0.63 5.32 21.70
CA ALA A 27 1.86 5.07 20.96
C ALA A 27 1.93 3.64 20.39
N SER A 28 1.42 2.64 21.13
CA SER A 28 1.40 1.25 20.66
C SER A 28 0.43 1.05 19.50
N ALA A 29 -0.74 1.69 19.56
CA ALA A 29 -1.71 1.66 18.46
C ALA A 29 -1.17 2.40 17.22
N ALA A 30 -0.54 3.55 17.40
CA ALA A 30 0.12 4.29 16.32
C ALA A 30 1.17 3.41 15.61
N ALA A 31 2.04 2.73 16.36
CA ALA A 31 3.08 1.87 15.80
C ALA A 31 2.50 0.71 14.97
N ILE A 32 1.42 0.06 15.44
CA ILE A 32 0.75 -1.01 14.69
C ILE A 32 0.19 -0.48 13.37
N HIS A 33 -0.51 0.65 13.41
CA HIS A 33 -1.08 1.26 12.21
C HIS A 33 0.00 1.74 11.23
N GLN A 34 1.13 2.26 11.73
CA GLN A 34 2.29 2.61 10.90
C GLN A 34 2.88 1.38 10.22
N GLU A 35 3.05 0.27 10.94
CA GLU A 35 3.56 -0.96 10.36
C GLU A 35 2.63 -1.49 9.26
N LEU A 36 1.32 -1.52 9.52
CA LEU A 36 0.33 -1.93 8.51
C LEU A 36 0.34 -1.00 7.29
N CYS A 37 0.41 0.31 7.50
CA CYS A 37 0.54 1.30 6.43
C CYS A 37 1.75 1.00 5.52
N MET A 38 2.91 0.75 6.13
CA MET A 38 4.15 0.45 5.39
C MET A 38 4.04 -0.87 4.62
N ARG A 39 3.45 -1.91 5.23
CA ARG A 39 3.23 -3.20 4.56
C ARG A 39 2.35 -3.07 3.32
N TYR A 40 1.23 -2.34 3.41
CA TYR A 40 0.34 -2.13 2.27
C TYR A 40 0.97 -1.23 1.20
N SER A 41 1.70 -0.18 1.62
CA SER A 41 2.44 0.70 0.70
C SER A 41 3.48 -0.08 -0.10
N GLY A 42 4.21 -1.00 0.54
CA GLY A 42 5.16 -1.88 -0.12
C GLY A 42 4.52 -2.76 -1.19
N ARG A 43 3.32 -3.28 -0.95
CA ARG A 43 2.57 -4.07 -1.96
C ARG A 43 2.15 -3.24 -3.16
N VAL A 44 1.70 -2.00 -2.94
CA VAL A 44 1.36 -1.07 -4.03
C VAL A 44 2.59 -0.77 -4.89
N ILE A 45 3.73 -0.46 -4.25
CA ILE A 45 4.99 -0.19 -4.95
C ILE A 45 5.42 -1.41 -5.78
N ALA A 46 5.36 -2.61 -5.20
CA ALA A 46 5.68 -3.84 -5.91
C ALA A 46 4.78 -4.05 -7.15
N ALA A 47 3.47 -3.84 -7.01
CA ALA A 47 2.53 -3.94 -8.12
C ALA A 47 2.83 -2.91 -9.23
N LEU A 48 3.19 -1.67 -8.87
CA LEU A 48 3.57 -0.65 -9.85
C LEU A 48 4.86 -1.01 -10.60
N ILE A 49 5.88 -1.52 -9.89
CA ILE A 49 7.14 -1.94 -10.49
C ILE A 49 6.90 -3.11 -11.45
N LEU A 50 6.18 -4.15 -11.01
CA LEU A 50 5.89 -5.32 -11.84
C LEU A 50 5.06 -4.95 -13.06
N GLY A 51 4.03 -4.13 -12.88
CA GLY A 51 3.23 -3.62 -13.99
C GLY A 51 4.04 -2.76 -14.97
N ALA A 52 5.02 -1.99 -14.48
CA ALA A 52 5.92 -1.24 -15.34
C ALA A 52 6.83 -2.18 -16.15
N VAL A 53 7.49 -3.13 -15.49
CA VAL A 53 8.37 -4.12 -16.15
C VAL A 53 7.63 -4.87 -17.25
N GLU A 54 6.38 -5.27 -17.02
CA GLU A 54 5.59 -5.97 -18.02
C GLU A 54 5.33 -5.11 -19.27
N ARG A 55 5.01 -3.81 -19.08
CA ARG A 55 4.79 -2.89 -20.22
C ARG A 55 6.04 -2.77 -21.09
N TRP A 56 7.21 -2.59 -20.49
CA TRP A 56 8.50 -2.52 -21.21
C TRP A 56 8.84 -3.80 -21.96
N ARG A 57 8.34 -4.96 -21.53
CA ARG A 57 8.60 -6.26 -22.19
C ARG A 57 7.71 -6.49 -23.41
N THR A 58 6.57 -5.81 -23.48
CA THR A 58 5.58 -5.93 -24.56
C THR A 58 5.72 -4.88 -25.67
N GLU A 59 6.67 -3.94 -25.51
CA GLU A 59 7.08 -2.93 -26.50
C GLU A 59 8.30 -3.41 -27.30
#